data_AF-B5UAH3-F1
#
_entry.id   AF-B5UAH3-F1
#
_cell.length_a   1.000
_cell.length_b   1.000
_cell.length_c   1.000
_cell.angle_alpha   90.00
_cell.angle_beta   90.00
_cell.angle_gamma   90.00
#
_symmetry.space_group_name_H-M   'P 1'
#
loop_
_entity.id
_entity.type
_entity.pdbx_description
1 polymer ?
#
loop_
_entity_poly.entity_id
_entity_poly.type
_entity_poly.pdbx_seq_one_letter_code
_entity_poly.pdbx_strand_id
1 'polypeptide(L)' 'TNYLRPGIKRGNFTDHEEKMIIHLQALLGNRWAAIASYLSQR' A
#
# COMPACT_ATOMS: atom_id res chain seq x y z
N THR A 1 12.96 14.42 -17.99
CA THR A 1 11.65 13.76 -17.97
C THR A 1 11.61 12.64 -16.94
N ASN A 2 11.51 12.97 -15.65
CA ASN A 2 11.25 11.96 -14.60
C ASN A 2 10.71 12.67 -13.34
N TYR A 3 9.41 12.51 -13.07
CA TYR A 3 8.71 13.15 -11.95
C TYR A 3 8.57 12.20 -10.76
N LEU A 4 9.68 11.79 -10.16
CA LEU A 4 9.64 11.23 -8.81
C LEU A 4 10.58 12.06 -7.94
N ARG A 5 10.00 13.04 -7.21
CA ARG A 5 10.75 13.83 -6.24
C ARG A 5 11.36 12.85 -5.21
N PRO A 6 12.69 12.88 -4.98
CA PRO A 6 13.36 11.98 -4.04
C PRO A 6 13.05 12.26 -2.56
N GLY A 7 12.02 13.05 -2.26
CA GLY A 7 11.57 13.42 -0.92
C GLY A 7 10.25 12.80 -0.49
N ILE A 8 9.61 11.96 -1.31
CA ILE A 8 8.44 11.19 -0.87
C ILE A 8 8.96 10.08 0.03
N LYS A 9 9.01 10.34 1.34
CA LYS A 9 9.14 9.30 2.35
C LYS A 9 7.95 8.37 2.17
N ARG A 10 8.13 7.27 1.41
CA ARG A 10 7.27 6.11 1.53
C ARG A 10 7.45 5.68 2.98
N GLY A 11 6.53 6.07 3.86
CA GLY A 11 6.52 5.55 5.22
C GLY A 11 6.59 4.04 5.07
N ASN A 12 7.59 3.40 5.69
CA ASN A 12 7.69 1.96 5.65
C ASN A 12 6.33 1.41 6.11
N PHE A 13 5.74 0.52 5.31
CA PHE A 13 4.60 -0.24 5.78
C PHE A 13 5.06 -0.98 7.03
N THR A 14 4.24 -0.95 8.07
CA THR A 14 4.44 -1.80 9.24
C THR A 14 4.29 -3.26 8.83
N ASP A 15 4.93 -4.19 9.56
CA ASP A 15 4.77 -5.65 9.33
C ASP A 15 3.30 -6.09 9.29
N HIS A 16 2.43 -5.37 10.00
CA HIS A 16 1.00 -5.60 10.00
C HIS A 16 0.35 -5.19 8.66
N GLU A 17 0.68 -4.01 8.16
CA GLU A 17 0.21 -3.52 6.86
C GLU A 17 0.69 -4.41 5.72
N GLU A 18 1.94 -4.89 5.76
CA GLU A 18 2.45 -5.84 4.75
C GLU A 18 1.66 -7.16 4.75
N LYS A 19 1.38 -7.72 5.92
CA LYS A 19 0.54 -8.93 6.03
C LYS A 19 -0.87 -8.69 5.52
N MET A 20 -1.47 -7.53 5.83
CA MET A 20 -2.77 -7.14 5.30
C MET A 20 -2.74 -6.96 3.79
N ILE A 21 -1.71 -6.33 3.23
CA ILE A 21 -1.55 -6.16 1.77
C ILE A 21 -1.53 -7.52 1.09
N ILE A 22 -0.72 -8.46 1.58
CA ILE A 22 -0.60 -9.81 1.00
C ILE A 22 -1.94 -10.54 1.10
N HIS A 23 -2.60 -10.47 2.26
CA HIS A 23 -3.90 -11.12 2.47
C HIS A 23 -5.00 -10.52 1.57
N LEU A 24 -5.08 -9.20 1.50
CA LEU A 24 -6.07 -8.49 0.68
C LEU A 24 -5.77 -8.64 -0.81
N GLN A 25 -4.51 -8.70 -1.23
CA GLN A 25 -4.14 -8.99 -2.62
C GLN A 25 -4.54 -10.42 -3.00
N ALA A 26 -4.38 -11.39 -2.10
CA ALA A 26 -4.84 -12.76 -2.34
C ALA A 26 -6.37 -12.86 -2.45
N LEU A 27 -7.11 -12.06 -1.66
CA LEU A 27 -8.57 -12.04 -1.66
C LEU A 27 -9.19 -11.22 -2.81
N LEU A 28 -8.66 -10.02 -3.05
CA LEU A 28 -9.24 -9.01 -3.96
C LEU A 28 -8.53 -8.98 -5.32
N GLY A 29 -7.37 -9.63 -5.46
CA GLY A 29 -6.51 -9.56 -6.64
C GLY A 29 -5.81 -8.21 -6.77
N ASN A 30 -5.59 -7.77 -8.02
CA ASN A 30 -4.92 -6.50 -8.35
C ASN A 30 -5.78 -5.24 -8.12
N ARG A 31 -6.62 -5.23 -7.08
CA ARG A 31 -7.50 -4.11 -6.71
C ARG A 31 -6.81 -3.17 -5.71
N TRP A 32 -5.70 -2.57 -6.13
CA TRP A 32 -4.87 -1.71 -5.27
C TRP A 32 -5.62 -0.54 -4.63
N ALA A 33 -6.62 0.04 -5.30
CA ALA A 33 -7.45 1.09 -4.73
C ALA A 33 -8.24 0.62 -3.50
N ALA A 34 -8.79 -0.60 -3.53
CA ALA A 34 -9.50 -1.19 -2.39
C ALA A 34 -8.53 -1.50 -1.26
N ILE A 35 -7.39 -2.13 -1.56
CA ILE A 35 -6.34 -2.45 -0.58
C ILE A 35 -5.84 -1.17 0.11
N ALA A 36 -5.53 -0.12 -0.65
CA ALA A 36 -5.10 1.16 -0.11
C ALA A 36 -6.19 1.80 0.79
N SER A 37 -7.47 1.63 0.46
CA SER A 37 -8.56 2.11 1.32
C SER A 37 -8.61 1.40 2.67
N TYR A 38 -8.17 0.13 2.77
CA TYR A 38 -8.05 -0.58 4.05
C TYR A 38 -6.81 -0.15 4.84
N LEU A 39 -5.73 0.23 4.17
CA LEU A 39 -4.50 0.71 4.82
C LEU A 39 -4.60 2.18 5.27
N SER A 40 -5.39 2.99 4.56
CA SER A 40 -5.49 4.44 4.77
C SER A 40 -6.46 4.85 5.89
N GLN A 41 -7.12 3.92 6.60
CA GLN A 41 -8.01 4.23 7.74
C GLN A 41 -7.25 4.56 9.03
N ARG A 42 -6.18 5.37 8.94
CA ARG A 42 -5.54 6.01 10.10
C ARG A 42 -5.78 7.51 10.08
#